data_AF-W2TAA1-F1
#
_entry.id   AF-W2TAA1-F1
#
_cell.length_a   1.000
_cell.length_b   1.000
_cell.length_c   1.000
_cell.angle_alpha   90.00
_cell.angle_beta   90.00
_cell.angle_gamma   90.00
#
_symmetry.space_group_name_H-M   'P 1'
#
loop_
_entity.id
_entity.type
_entity.pdbx_description
1 polymer ?
#
loop_
_entity_poly.entity_id
_entity_poly.type
_entity_poly.pdbx_seq_one_letter_code
_entity_poly.pdbx_strand_id
1 'polypeptide(L)'
;MAEHPTHIRHLLLCEFESGHPAAEAHRNLSQVFGTEAPSERSVSAWFQRFKAGNKKVKDEPRSYRPTAISFNELKNLAEHHPYEGVRYFAASLGCSLSTVTVSEACSVHNGFDFTVENKHVLGFQK
;
A
#
# COMPACT_ATOMS: atom_id res chain seq x y z
N MET A 1 6.94 -16.37 -3.85
CA MET A 1 7.62 -16.99 -2.68
C MET A 1 8.41 -15.91 -1.96
N ALA A 2 7.83 -15.29 -0.94
CA ALA A 2 8.38 -14.12 -0.22
C ALA A 2 8.71 -14.49 1.24
N GLU A 3 9.27 -15.69 1.45
CA GLU A 3 9.40 -16.33 2.76
C GLU A 3 10.61 -15.80 3.56
N HIS A 4 11.67 -15.35 2.86
CA HIS A 4 12.95 -14.96 3.47
C HIS A 4 12.88 -13.87 4.54
N PRO A 5 12.22 -12.70 4.32
CA PRO A 5 12.19 -11.64 5.33
C PRO A 5 11.36 -12.01 6.56
N THR A 6 10.37 -12.90 6.40
CA THR A 6 9.54 -13.38 7.50
C THR A 6 10.34 -14.31 8.41
N HIS A 7 11.19 -15.19 7.86
CA HIS A 7 12.03 -16.10 8.64
C HIS A 7 13.05 -15.34 9.51
N ILE A 8 13.73 -14.34 8.94
CA ILE A 8 14.70 -13.51 9.67
C ILE A 8 14.04 -12.83 10.88
N ARG A 9 12.81 -12.35 10.73
CA ARG A 9 12.08 -11.70 11.83
C ARG A 9 11.61 -12.69 12.91
N HIS A 10 11.31 -13.94 12.56
CA HIS A 10 11.04 -14.99 13.57
C HIS A 10 12.31 -15.30 14.38
N LEU A 11 13.46 -15.40 13.71
CA LEU A 11 14.74 -15.58 14.39
C LEU A 11 15.07 -14.41 15.32
N LEU A 12 14.82 -13.17 14.88
CA LEU A 12 14.96 -11.99 15.73
C LEU A 12 14.09 -12.06 16.99
N LEU A 13 12.87 -12.59 16.89
CA LEU A 13 12.00 -12.79 18.05
C LEU A 13 12.55 -13.87 18.98
N CYS A 14 13.06 -14.98 18.45
CA CYS A 14 13.70 -16.03 19.26
C CYS A 14 14.92 -15.50 20.03
N GLU A 15 15.80 -14.73 19.38
CA GLU A 15 16.97 -14.10 20.02
C GLU A 15 16.55 -13.13 21.13
N PHE A 16 15.49 -12.34 20.90
CA PHE A 16 14.93 -11.45 21.91
C PHE A 16 14.35 -12.20 23.11
N GLU A 17 13.59 -13.28 22.88
CA GLU A 17 13.02 -14.11 23.94
C GLU A 17 14.06 -14.92 24.71
N SER A 18 15.21 -15.22 24.07
CA SER A 18 16.37 -15.83 24.72
C SER A 18 17.13 -14.85 25.63
N GLY A 19 16.78 -13.56 25.61
CA GLY A 19 17.39 -12.53 26.46
C GLY A 19 18.68 -11.92 25.91
N HIS A 20 19.07 -12.26 24.67
CA HIS A 20 20.25 -11.66 24.06
C HIS A 20 20.02 -10.17 23.76
N PRO A 21 21.04 -9.31 23.87
CA PRO A 21 20.97 -7.93 23.41
C PRO A 21 20.97 -7.85 21.88
N ALA A 22 20.43 -6.75 21.34
CA ALA A 22 20.33 -6.53 19.89
C ALA A 22 21.68 -6.66 19.15
N ALA A 23 22.79 -6.26 19.77
CA ALA A 23 24.12 -6.36 19.19
C ALA A 23 24.58 -7.82 19.02
N GLU A 24 24.24 -8.69 19.97
CA GLU A 24 24.56 -10.12 19.91
C GLU A 24 23.66 -10.82 18.88
N ALA A 25 22.35 -10.52 18.89
CA ALA A 25 21.42 -11.03 17.89
C ALA A 25 21.85 -10.64 16.46
N HIS A 26 22.33 -9.41 16.25
CA HIS A 26 22.86 -8.98 14.95
C HIS A 26 24.11 -9.78 14.54
N ARG A 27 25.05 -10.04 15.47
CA ARG A 27 26.24 -10.86 15.19
C ARG A 27 25.87 -12.28 14.82
N ASN A 28 24.98 -12.92 15.58
CA ASN A 28 24.51 -14.27 15.33
C ASN A 28 23.83 -14.37 13.96
N LEU A 29 22.92 -13.43 13.65
CA LEU A 29 22.26 -13.38 12.35
C LEU A 29 23.23 -13.08 11.20
N SER A 30 24.22 -12.23 11.42
CA SER A 30 25.24 -11.93 10.40
C SER A 30 26.13 -13.13 10.09
N GLN A 31 26.39 -13.99 11.06
CA GLN A 31 27.11 -15.25 10.84
C GLN A 31 26.29 -16.26 10.03
N VAL A 32 24.97 -16.33 10.25
CA VAL A 32 24.08 -17.27 9.54
C VAL A 32 23.72 -16.78 8.13
N PHE A 33 23.39 -15.50 7.99
CA PHE A 33 22.85 -14.93 6.75
C PHE A 33 23.86 -14.14 5.91
N GLY A 34 25.02 -13.79 6.46
CA GLY A 34 26.05 -13.03 5.75
C GLY A 34 25.50 -11.72 5.18
N THR A 35 25.57 -11.57 3.86
CA THR A 35 25.10 -10.38 3.13
C THR A 35 23.58 -10.17 3.22
N GLU A 36 22.81 -11.25 3.42
CA GLU A 36 21.34 -11.20 3.56
C GLU A 36 20.89 -10.87 5.00
N ALA A 37 21.85 -10.65 5.91
CA ALA A 37 21.55 -10.35 7.30
C ALA A 37 20.91 -8.97 7.47
N PRO A 38 19.98 -8.82 8.43
CA PRO A 38 19.42 -7.52 8.75
C PRO A 38 20.51 -6.60 9.31
N SER A 39 20.51 -5.34 8.88
CA SER A 39 21.40 -4.33 9.44
C SER A 39 21.15 -4.13 10.94
N GLU A 40 22.18 -3.71 11.67
CA GLU A 40 22.11 -3.46 13.12
C GLU A 40 20.96 -2.50 13.49
N ARG A 41 20.70 -1.49 12.64
CA ARG A 41 19.58 -0.56 12.81
C ARG A 41 18.23 -1.26 12.72
N SER A 42 18.08 -2.17 11.76
CA SER A 42 16.85 -2.97 11.61
C SER A 42 16.65 -3.89 12.81
N VAL A 43 17.70 -4.59 13.26
CA VAL A 43 17.65 -5.44 14.47
C VAL A 43 17.20 -4.62 15.68
N SER A 44 17.80 -3.45 15.88
CA SER A 44 17.45 -2.55 16.98
C SER A 44 15.99 -2.09 16.92
N ALA A 45 15.48 -1.74 15.73
CA ALA A 45 14.08 -1.33 15.55
C ALA A 45 13.10 -2.46 15.89
N TRP A 46 13.40 -3.69 15.48
CA TRP A 46 12.61 -4.87 15.85
C TRP A 46 12.61 -5.12 17.35
N PHE A 47 13.78 -5.03 17.99
CA PHE A 47 13.89 -5.18 19.44
C PHE A 47 13.09 -4.14 20.20
N GLN A 48 13.08 -2.88 19.76
CA GLN A 48 12.22 -1.85 20.37
C GLN A 48 10.73 -2.18 20.20
N ARG A 49 10.33 -2.68 19.03
CA ARG A 49 8.96 -3.11 18.78
C ARG A 49 8.55 -4.28 19.68
N PHE A 50 9.45 -5.25 19.91
CA PHE A 50 9.21 -6.37 20.82
C PHE A 50 9.13 -5.93 22.29
N LYS A 51 9.98 -4.98 22.71
CA LYS A 51 9.91 -4.35 24.03
C LYS A 51 8.59 -3.61 24.26
N ALA A 52 8.02 -3.02 23.21
CA ALA A 52 6.69 -2.40 23.26
C ALA A 52 5.53 -3.42 23.30
N GLY A 53 5.81 -4.72 23.40
CA GLY A 53 4.81 -5.80 23.48
C GLY A 53 4.27 -6.26 22.12
N ASN A 54 4.69 -5.64 21.01
CA ASN A 54 4.25 -6.04 19.68
C ASN A 54 5.16 -7.14 19.11
N LYS A 55 4.83 -8.40 19.40
CA LYS A 55 5.54 -9.59 18.90
C LYS A 55 5.07 -10.09 17.53
N LYS A 56 4.19 -9.35 16.83
CA LYS A 56 3.71 -9.77 15.51
C LYS A 56 4.86 -9.65 14.50
N VAL A 57 5.27 -10.80 13.95
CA VAL A 57 6.38 -10.90 13.00
C VAL A 57 5.98 -10.49 11.57
N LYS A 58 4.75 -10.78 11.19
CA LYS A 58 4.18 -10.33 9.91
C LYS A 58 3.90 -8.84 9.97
N ASP A 59 4.15 -8.16 8.86
CA ASP A 59 3.65 -6.80 8.70
C ASP A 59 2.13 -6.87 8.62
N GLU A 60 1.47 -6.04 9.42
CA GLU A 60 0.06 -5.78 9.18
C GLU A 60 -0.09 -5.14 7.80
N PRO A 61 -1.24 -5.35 7.12
CA PRO A 61 -1.52 -4.65 5.89
C PRO A 61 -1.21 -3.18 6.11
N ARG A 62 -0.27 -2.65 5.31
CA ARG A 62 0.13 -1.25 5.43
C ARG A 62 -1.15 -0.43 5.42
N SER A 63 -1.34 0.42 6.42
CA SER A 63 -2.51 1.30 6.44
C SER A 63 -2.52 2.06 5.12
N TYR A 64 -3.45 1.73 4.24
CA TYR A 64 -3.70 2.53 3.06
C TYR A 64 -4.13 3.91 3.56
N ARG A 65 -3.75 4.96 2.82
CA ARG A 65 -4.28 6.28 3.10
C ARG A 65 -5.81 6.15 3.04
N PRO A 66 -6.55 6.47 4.11
CA PRO A 66 -8.00 6.45 4.03
C PRO A 66 -8.40 7.46 2.96
N THR A 67 -8.83 6.96 1.80
CA THR A 67 -9.53 7.82 0.85
C THR A 67 -10.85 8.11 1.52
N ALA A 68 -11.05 9.36 1.96
CA ALA A 68 -12.28 9.78 2.64
C ALA A 68 -13.54 9.64 1.77
N ILE A 69 -13.37 9.24 0.50
CA ILE A 69 -14.42 9.01 -0.48
C ILE A 69 -14.74 7.52 -0.51
N SER A 70 -16.01 7.18 -0.32
CA SER A 70 -16.45 5.82 -0.56
C SER A 70 -16.46 5.54 -2.06
N PHE A 71 -15.85 4.42 -2.48
CA PHE A 71 -15.85 4.02 -3.88
C PHE A 71 -17.29 3.87 -4.43
N ASN A 72 -18.23 3.47 -3.58
CA ASN A 72 -19.62 3.31 -3.95
C ASN A 72 -20.31 4.64 -4.30
N GLU A 73 -20.03 5.72 -3.58
CA GLU A 73 -20.57 7.05 -3.91
C GLU A 73 -20.01 7.56 -5.23
N LEU A 74 -18.70 7.40 -5.47
CA LEU A 74 -18.09 7.77 -6.74
C LEU A 74 -18.66 6.97 -7.91
N LYS A 75 -18.83 5.65 -7.72
CA LYS A 75 -19.42 4.77 -8.73
C LYS A 75 -20.87 5.14 -9.05
N ASN A 76 -21.69 5.36 -8.03
CA ASN A 76 -23.08 5.77 -8.20
C ASN A 76 -23.17 7.09 -8.99
N LEU A 77 -22.36 8.09 -8.62
CA LEU A 77 -22.34 9.38 -9.30
C LEU A 77 -21.91 9.27 -10.77
N ALA A 78 -20.93 8.41 -11.08
CA ALA A 78 -20.49 8.15 -12.44
C ALA A 78 -21.55 7.42 -13.28
N GLU A 79 -22.33 6.52 -12.67
CA GLU A 79 -23.45 5.83 -13.34
C GLU A 79 -24.60 6.80 -13.69
N HIS A 80 -24.89 7.76 -12.81
CA HIS A 80 -25.96 8.75 -13.05
C HIS A 80 -25.54 9.90 -13.96
N HIS A 81 -24.24 10.20 -14.05
CA HIS A 81 -23.71 11.33 -14.81
C HIS A 81 -22.55 10.91 -15.73
N PRO A 82 -22.80 10.09 -16.78
CA PRO A 82 -21.75 9.48 -17.60
C PRO A 82 -20.99 10.48 -18.49
N TYR A 83 -21.53 11.68 -18.70
CA TYR A 83 -20.90 12.74 -19.50
C TYR A 83 -20.14 13.76 -18.66
N GLU A 84 -20.19 13.63 -17.33
CA GLU A 84 -19.53 14.56 -16.43
C GLU A 84 -18.08 14.17 -16.18
N GLY A 85 -17.24 15.18 -15.96
CA GLY A 85 -15.80 15.00 -15.78
C GLY A 85 -15.38 14.83 -14.32
N VAL A 86 -14.14 14.41 -14.13
CA VAL A 86 -13.48 14.27 -12.81
C VAL A 86 -13.61 15.53 -11.93
N ARG A 87 -13.64 16.74 -12.54
CA ARG A 87 -13.86 18.01 -11.83
C ARG A 87 -15.26 18.11 -11.20
N TYR A 88 -16.28 17.65 -11.91
CA TYR A 88 -17.65 17.62 -11.42
C TYR A 88 -17.80 16.63 -10.26
N PHE A 89 -17.22 15.44 -10.40
CA PHE A 89 -17.23 14.43 -9.33
C PHE A 89 -16.46 14.89 -8.09
N ALA A 90 -15.29 15.50 -8.25
CA ALA A 90 -14.51 16.06 -7.15
C ALA A 90 -15.29 17.15 -6.39
N ALA A 91 -15.97 18.05 -7.13
CA ALA A 91 -16.80 19.09 -6.54
C ALA A 91 -18.02 18.52 -5.80
N SER A 92 -18.69 17.52 -6.39
CA SER A 92 -19.87 16.87 -5.82
C SER A 92 -19.55 16.06 -4.57
N LEU A 93 -18.36 15.43 -4.51
CA LEU A 93 -17.88 14.65 -3.38
C LEU A 93 -17.07 15.49 -2.37
N GLY A 94 -16.96 16.80 -2.58
CA GLY A 94 -16.23 17.71 -1.69
C GLY A 94 -14.74 17.39 -1.54
N CYS A 95 -14.11 16.82 -2.57
CA CYS A 95 -12.74 16.32 -2.51
C CYS A 95 -11.81 16.99 -3.54
N SER A 96 -10.50 16.89 -3.30
CA SER A 96 -9.52 17.38 -4.27
C SER A 96 -9.53 16.54 -5.54
N LEU A 97 -9.32 17.19 -6.70
CA LEU A 97 -9.24 16.53 -8.01
C LEU A 97 -8.26 15.35 -8.02
N SER A 98 -7.13 15.50 -7.31
CA SER A 98 -6.13 14.46 -7.15
C SER A 98 -6.72 13.19 -6.55
N THR A 99 -7.64 13.27 -5.59
CA THR A 99 -8.27 12.13 -4.91
C THR A 99 -9.11 11.27 -5.86
N VAL A 100 -9.81 11.89 -6.82
CA VAL A 100 -10.63 11.17 -7.81
C VAL A 100 -9.74 10.46 -8.83
N THR A 101 -8.61 11.06 -9.23
CA THR A 101 -7.67 10.47 -10.21
C THR A 101 -6.82 9.31 -9.65
N VAL A 102 -6.56 9.23 -8.34
CA VAL A 102 -5.76 8.11 -7.77
C VAL A 102 -6.59 6.84 -7.54
N SER A 103 -7.93 6.94 -7.47
CA SER A 103 -8.77 5.78 -7.13
C SER A 103 -8.86 4.75 -8.26
N GLU A 104 -8.57 5.13 -9.51
CA GLU A 104 -8.55 4.21 -10.66
C GLU A 104 -7.24 3.40 -10.77
N ALA A 105 -6.19 3.76 -10.03
CA ALA A 105 -4.86 3.16 -10.19
C ALA A 105 -4.64 1.84 -9.42
N CYS A 106 -5.63 1.30 -8.69
CA CYS A 106 -5.43 0.09 -7.89
C CYS A 106 -6.37 -1.09 -8.18
N SER A 107 -7.07 -1.11 -9.32
CA SER A 107 -7.79 -2.30 -9.79
C SER A 107 -7.45 -2.61 -11.24
N VAL A 108 -6.25 -3.13 -11.46
CA VAL A 108 -6.00 -3.96 -12.65
C VAL A 108 -6.56 -5.34 -12.33
N HIS A 109 -7.78 -5.62 -12.76
CA HIS A 109 -8.20 -6.89 -13.37
C HIS A 109 -9.68 -6.78 -13.78
N ASN A 110 -9.93 -7.04 -15.07
CA ASN A 110 -11.22 -7.13 -15.79
C ASN A 110 -11.70 -5.88 -16.54
N GLY A 111 -11.13 -5.67 -17.72
CA GLY A 111 -11.94 -5.64 -18.95
C GLY A 111 -12.79 -4.41 -19.28
N PHE A 112 -12.53 -3.23 -18.72
CA PHE A 112 -13.11 -1.98 -19.24
C PHE A 112 -12.02 -1.19 -19.98
N ASP A 113 -12.03 -1.34 -21.30
CA ASP A 113 -11.19 -0.57 -22.22
C ASP A 113 -11.86 0.79 -22.43
N PHE A 114 -11.41 1.82 -21.70
CA PHE A 114 -11.78 3.21 -22.00
C PHE A 114 -11.02 3.65 -23.25
N THR A 115 -11.47 3.17 -24.40
CA THR A 115 -11.11 3.79 -25.68
C THR A 115 -11.89 5.09 -25.79
N VAL A 116 -11.18 6.21 -25.67
CA VAL A 116 -11.65 7.52 -26.16
C VAL A 116 -11.78 7.40 -27.67
N GLU A 117 -12.95 6.94 -28.14
CA GLU A 117 -13.34 7.09 -29.52
C GLU A 117 -13.72 8.55 -29.74
N ASN A 118 -12.76 9.30 -30.24
CA ASN A 118 -12.90 10.68 -30.67
C ASN A 118 -13.77 10.72 -31.93
N LYS A 119 -15.11 10.60 -31.79
CA LYS A 119 -16.07 10.87 -32.85
C LYS A 119 -16.53 12.32 -32.77
N HIS A 120 -15.71 13.19 -33.35
CA HIS A 120 -16.05 14.58 -33.59
C HIS A 120 -17.13 14.67 -34.69
N VAL A 121 -18.34 14.97 -34.24
CA VAL A 121 -19.29 15.94 -34.80
C VAL A 121 -19.56 15.89 -36.32
N LEU A 122 -20.73 15.35 -36.66
CA LEU A 122 -21.47 15.74 -37.86
C LEU A 122 -21.89 17.23 -37.77
N GLY A 123 -21.40 18.03 -38.72
CA GLY A 123 -22.10 19.18 -39.33
C GLY A 123 -22.10 20.51 -38.57
N PHE A 124 -21.51 21.57 -39.15
CA PHE A 124 -22.23 22.56 -39.99
C PHE A 124 -21.36 23.74 -40.46
N GLN A 125 -21.83 24.40 -41.53
CA GLN A 125 -21.47 25.70 -42.16
C GLN A 125 -20.78 25.52 -43.54
N LYS A 126 -21.28 26.00 -44.68
CA LYS A 126 -22.31 26.99 -45.03
C LYS A 126 -22.91 26.63 -46.40
#